data_AF-A0A519YE82-F1
#
_entry.id   AF-A0A519YE82-F1
#
_cell.length_a   1.000
_cell.length_b   1.000
_cell.length_c   1.000
_cell.angle_alpha   90.00
_cell.angle_beta   90.00
_cell.angle_gamma   90.00
#
_symmetry.space_group_name_H-M   'P 1'
#
loop_
_entity.id
_entity.type
_entity.pdbx_description
1 polymer ?
#
loop_
_entity_poly.entity_id
_entity_poly.type
_entity_poly.pdbx_seq_one_letter_code
_entity_poly.pdbx_strand_id
1 'polypeptide(L)'
;FGGSQESKPDVAIWLTTIDKAGISAPQRVADGVVSDSLRYPAWNPVLFQVRGGDLLLFYKVGPNPREWWGLVKNSSDGGRTWSAARRLPPGVLGPIKNKPVQLADGTILAPSSVEEAGGHWTIHLEKSTDKGQTWQVQPVDNGSALDVIQPSILTYPGRRLQLLCRSKQGRIVQAWSTDNGASWGPLSQTALLNPNSGTDAVTLKNGTQLLVYNPALPGKDWADGRAQLRVAQSADGQAWHDVAVLENGSTQEYSYPAIIQAQDGCVHITYTHNRQNIKHVVLQAQ
;
A
#
# COMPACT_ATOMS: atom_id res chain seq x y z
N PHE A 1 -10.95 -0.95 3.23
CA PHE A 1 -11.85 -0.68 4.37
C PHE A 1 -13.13 -0.07 3.83
N GLY A 2 -14.23 -0.09 4.58
CA GLY A 2 -15.51 0.45 4.14
C GLY A 2 -16.49 0.66 5.29
N GLY A 3 -17.39 1.63 5.11
CA GLY A 3 -18.41 2.07 6.07
C GLY A 3 -19.25 3.20 5.45
N SER A 4 -20.07 3.86 6.26
CA SER A 4 -20.95 4.95 5.82
C SER A 4 -20.21 6.12 5.15
N GLN A 5 -19.07 6.50 5.71
CA GLN A 5 -18.17 7.50 5.15
C GLN A 5 -16.78 7.33 5.77
N GLU A 6 -15.73 7.72 5.04
CA GLU A 6 -14.37 7.80 5.58
C GLU A 6 -14.34 8.61 6.89
N SER A 7 -13.49 8.21 7.84
CA SER A 7 -13.42 8.75 9.20
C SER A 7 -14.59 8.44 10.14
N LYS A 8 -15.66 7.77 9.69
CA LYS A 8 -16.79 7.43 10.58
C LYS A 8 -16.49 6.20 11.44
N PRO A 9 -17.02 6.15 12.69
CA PRO A 9 -16.78 5.02 13.59
C PRO A 9 -17.20 3.65 13.03
N ASP A 10 -18.14 3.58 12.10
CA ASP A 10 -18.60 2.33 11.50
C ASP A 10 -17.66 1.79 10.40
N VAL A 11 -16.62 2.53 10.02
CA VAL A 11 -15.63 2.04 9.05
C VAL A 11 -14.88 0.85 9.64
N ALA A 12 -14.97 -0.26 8.92
CA ALA A 12 -14.36 -1.53 9.29
C ALA A 12 -13.50 -2.11 8.16
N ILE A 13 -12.73 -3.15 8.48
CA ILE A 13 -11.98 -3.93 7.51
C ILE A 13 -12.84 -5.11 7.07
N TRP A 14 -13.14 -5.13 5.77
CA TRP A 14 -13.88 -6.18 5.10
C TRP A 14 -12.95 -6.99 4.23
N LEU A 15 -13.17 -8.31 4.19
CA LEU A 15 -12.41 -9.26 3.39
C LEU A 15 -13.38 -10.07 2.52
N THR A 16 -13.01 -10.27 1.26
CA THR A 16 -13.60 -11.27 0.37
C THR A 16 -12.49 -12.17 -0.17
N THR A 17 -12.79 -13.44 -0.39
CA THR A 17 -11.89 -14.40 -1.02
C THR A 17 -12.38 -14.70 -2.43
N ILE A 18 -11.44 -14.83 -3.37
CA ILE A 18 -11.71 -15.27 -4.73
C ILE A 18 -11.01 -16.61 -4.91
N ASP A 19 -11.78 -17.67 -5.13
CA ASP A 19 -11.25 -19.01 -5.38
C ASP A 19 -12.05 -19.72 -6.49
N LYS A 20 -11.80 -21.03 -6.68
CA LYS A 20 -12.48 -21.82 -7.73
C LYS A 20 -14.00 -21.92 -7.53
N ALA A 21 -14.50 -21.74 -6.31
CA ALA A 21 -15.93 -21.71 -6.01
C ALA A 21 -16.56 -20.33 -6.26
N GLY A 22 -15.74 -19.31 -6.53
CA GLY A 22 -16.17 -17.96 -6.87
C GLY A 22 -15.73 -16.92 -5.85
N ILE A 23 -16.52 -15.84 -5.73
CA ILE A 23 -16.25 -14.72 -4.83
C ILE A 23 -17.10 -14.90 -3.57
N SER A 24 -16.47 -14.84 -2.39
CA SER A 24 -17.19 -14.94 -1.12
C SER A 24 -17.96 -13.65 -0.81
N ALA A 25 -19.05 -13.77 -0.04
CA ALA A 25 -19.67 -12.61 0.58
C ALA A 25 -18.64 -11.89 1.49
N PRO A 26 -18.57 -10.53 1.47
CA PRO A 26 -17.65 -9.80 2.32
C PRO A 26 -17.86 -10.09 3.80
N GLN A 27 -16.78 -10.40 4.52
CA GLN A 27 -16.77 -10.66 5.96
C GLN A 27 -16.04 -9.52 6.68
N ARG A 28 -16.57 -9.05 7.81
CA ARG A 28 -15.87 -8.09 8.66
C ARG A 28 -14.79 -8.83 9.46
N VAL A 29 -13.52 -8.50 9.22
CA VAL A 29 -12.37 -9.18 9.83
C VAL A 29 -11.65 -8.33 10.87
N ALA A 30 -11.86 -7.01 10.86
CA ALA A 30 -11.41 -6.10 11.92
C ALA A 30 -12.31 -4.86 11.97
N ASP A 31 -12.37 -4.22 13.13
CA ASP A 31 -13.04 -2.95 13.38
C ASP A 31 -12.17 -2.08 14.30
N GLY A 32 -12.68 -0.92 14.70
CA GLY A 32 -12.00 -0.02 15.63
C GLY A 32 -12.69 0.09 16.98
N VAL A 33 -13.32 -0.98 17.47
CA VAL A 33 -13.86 -1.01 18.85
C VAL A 33 -12.69 -0.90 19.83
N VAL A 34 -12.76 0.10 20.73
CA VAL A 34 -11.77 0.31 21.80
C VAL A 34 -12.36 -0.06 23.16
N SER A 35 -13.64 0.26 23.38
CA SER A 35 -14.41 -0.10 24.57
C SER A 35 -15.90 -0.18 24.22
N ASP A 36 -16.74 -0.47 25.20
CA ASP A 36 -18.21 -0.52 25.05
C ASP A 36 -18.81 0.81 24.55
N SER A 37 -18.16 1.94 24.81
CA SER A 37 -18.64 3.28 24.45
C SER A 37 -17.79 4.00 23.40
N LEU A 38 -16.60 3.48 23.07
CA LEU A 38 -15.67 4.14 22.16
C LEU A 38 -15.32 3.25 20.98
N ARG A 39 -15.55 3.81 19.78
CA ARG A 39 -15.15 3.22 18.51
C ARG A 39 -14.53 4.28 17.62
N TYR A 40 -13.39 3.94 17.03
CA TYR A 40 -12.77 4.71 15.97
C TYR A 40 -12.93 3.99 14.61
N PRO A 41 -12.81 4.72 13.49
CA PRO A 41 -12.66 4.09 12.17
C PRO A 41 -11.43 3.18 12.11
N ALA A 42 -11.55 2.10 11.33
CA ALA A 42 -10.43 1.28 10.90
C ALA A 42 -9.90 1.73 9.52
N TRP A 43 -8.58 1.68 9.31
CA TRP A 43 -7.93 2.26 8.13
C TRP A 43 -6.86 1.35 7.53
N ASN A 44 -6.51 1.64 6.27
CA ASN A 44 -5.34 1.11 5.55
C ASN A 44 -5.05 -0.38 5.79
N PRO A 45 -5.99 -1.29 5.46
CA PRO A 45 -5.75 -2.71 5.56
C PRO A 45 -4.71 -3.14 4.53
N VAL A 46 -3.72 -3.91 4.98
CA VAL A 46 -2.67 -4.47 4.13
C VAL A 46 -2.51 -5.93 4.49
N LEU A 47 -2.69 -6.80 3.49
CA LEU A 47 -2.39 -8.22 3.61
C LEU A 47 -0.95 -8.49 3.23
N PHE A 48 -0.29 -9.36 3.99
CA PHE A 48 1.07 -9.79 3.70
C PHE A 48 1.27 -11.25 4.10
N GLN A 49 1.58 -12.10 3.14
CA GLN A 49 1.89 -13.50 3.37
C GLN A 49 3.38 -13.64 3.72
N VAL A 50 3.69 -14.02 4.96
CA VAL A 50 5.06 -14.36 5.35
C VAL A 50 5.43 -15.69 4.70
N ARG A 51 6.60 -15.79 4.06
CA ARG A 51 7.07 -17.05 3.48
C ARG A 51 7.21 -18.12 4.56
N GLY A 52 6.49 -19.24 4.40
CA GLY A 52 6.47 -20.33 5.37
C GLY A 52 5.94 -19.91 6.75
N GLY A 53 4.97 -19.00 6.79
CA GLY A 53 4.35 -18.51 8.02
C GLY A 53 2.92 -18.03 7.81
N ASP A 54 2.43 -17.23 8.74
CA ASP A 54 1.06 -16.72 8.74
C ASP A 54 0.82 -15.67 7.64
N LEU A 55 -0.45 -15.55 7.24
CA LEU A 55 -0.98 -14.35 6.60
C LEU A 55 -1.18 -13.27 7.66
N LEU A 56 -0.57 -12.11 7.45
CA LEU A 56 -0.73 -10.94 8.32
C LEU A 56 -1.74 -9.98 7.72
N LEU A 57 -2.63 -9.44 8.56
CA LEU A 57 -3.48 -8.29 8.27
C LEU A 57 -3.03 -7.12 9.14
N PHE A 58 -2.34 -6.16 8.51
CA PHE A 58 -2.05 -4.87 9.14
C PHE A 58 -3.21 -3.91 8.89
N TYR A 59 -3.55 -3.11 9.88
CA TYR A 59 -4.55 -2.05 9.76
C TYR A 59 -4.34 -1.02 10.86
N LYS A 60 -5.01 0.12 10.78
CA LYS A 60 -4.88 1.21 11.76
C LYS A 60 -6.22 1.46 12.41
N VAL A 61 -6.21 1.92 13.64
CA VAL A 61 -7.39 2.41 14.36
C VAL A 61 -7.04 3.75 14.99
N GLY A 62 -7.97 4.69 14.94
CA GLY A 62 -7.82 6.01 15.53
C GLY A 62 -8.66 7.06 14.81
N PRO A 63 -8.76 8.28 15.35
CA PRO A 63 -9.68 9.30 14.83
C PRO A 63 -9.27 9.84 13.47
N ASN A 64 -7.97 9.89 13.16
CA ASN A 64 -7.43 10.37 11.89
C ASN A 64 -5.98 9.87 11.66
N PRO A 65 -5.40 10.08 10.46
CA PRO A 65 -4.03 9.62 10.14
C PRO A 65 -2.89 10.15 11.02
N ARG A 66 -3.09 11.23 11.78
CA ARG A 66 -2.07 11.81 12.68
C ARG A 66 -2.07 11.16 14.06
N GLU A 67 -3.18 10.52 14.44
CA GLU A 67 -3.44 10.07 15.81
C GLU A 67 -3.74 8.56 15.90
N TRP A 68 -3.68 7.85 14.77
CA TRP A 68 -3.92 6.41 14.73
C TRP A 68 -2.75 5.60 15.30
N TRP A 69 -3.01 4.31 15.54
CA TRP A 69 -1.97 3.33 15.85
C TRP A 69 -2.10 2.10 14.96
N GLY A 70 -0.97 1.42 14.76
CA GLY A 70 -0.91 0.18 14.01
C GLY A 70 -1.41 -1.02 14.81
N LEU A 71 -2.19 -1.87 14.16
CA LEU A 71 -2.65 -3.16 14.64
C LEU A 71 -2.31 -4.24 13.62
N VAL A 72 -2.08 -5.46 14.10
CA VAL A 72 -1.87 -6.64 13.26
C VAL A 72 -2.71 -7.81 13.76
N LYS A 73 -3.28 -8.57 12.82
CA LYS A 73 -3.89 -9.89 13.06
C LYS A 73 -3.14 -10.93 12.24
N ASN A 74 -3.10 -12.15 12.74
CA ASN A 74 -2.49 -13.30 12.09
C ASN A 74 -3.57 -14.29 11.65
N SER A 75 -3.33 -14.97 10.54
CA SER A 75 -4.13 -16.10 10.07
C SER A 75 -3.21 -17.22 9.60
N SER A 76 -3.37 -18.42 10.16
CA SER A 76 -2.64 -19.62 9.78
C SER A 76 -3.38 -20.47 8.74
N ASP A 77 -4.60 -20.07 8.36
CA ASP A 77 -5.50 -20.83 7.49
C ASP A 77 -5.89 -20.06 6.20
N GLY A 78 -5.06 -19.10 5.79
CA GLY A 78 -5.23 -18.35 4.55
C GLY A 78 -6.34 -17.29 4.61
N GLY A 79 -6.59 -16.74 5.79
CA GLY A 79 -7.54 -15.64 6.01
C GLY A 79 -8.96 -16.08 6.37
N ARG A 80 -9.19 -17.38 6.63
CA ARG A 80 -10.52 -17.89 7.02
C ARG A 80 -10.83 -17.53 8.47
N THR A 81 -9.85 -17.69 9.35
CA THR A 81 -9.92 -17.26 10.74
C THR A 81 -8.75 -16.32 11.05
N TRP A 82 -8.95 -15.46 12.05
CA TRP A 82 -8.00 -14.42 12.44
C TRP A 82 -7.81 -14.43 13.95
N SER A 83 -6.56 -14.27 14.39
CA SER A 83 -6.21 -14.07 15.81
C SER A 83 -6.89 -12.84 16.41
N ALA A 84 -6.79 -12.66 17.73
CA ALA A 84 -7.02 -11.35 18.33
C ALA A 84 -6.06 -10.30 17.72
N ALA A 85 -6.49 -9.04 17.68
CA ALA A 85 -5.66 -7.95 17.22
C ALA A 85 -4.55 -7.66 18.24
N ARG A 86 -3.33 -7.51 17.74
CA ARG A 86 -2.17 -7.09 18.52
C ARG A 86 -1.77 -5.68 18.10
N ARG A 87 -1.57 -4.81 19.08
CA ARG A 87 -1.03 -3.47 18.84
C ARG A 87 0.45 -3.57 18.48
N LEU A 88 0.86 -2.85 17.44
CA LEU A 88 2.27 -2.72 17.10
C LEU A 88 2.99 -1.87 18.16
N PRO A 89 4.31 -2.06 18.35
CA PRO A 89 5.07 -1.30 19.34
C PRO A 89 4.93 0.22 19.15
N PRO A 90 5.12 1.03 20.21
CA PRO A 90 5.20 2.49 20.06
C PRO A 90 6.18 2.91 18.96
N GLY A 91 5.76 3.81 18.09
CA GLY A 91 6.54 4.28 16.94
C GLY A 91 6.44 3.40 15.67
N VAL A 92 5.76 2.25 15.73
CA VAL A 92 5.57 1.33 14.60
C VAL A 92 4.09 1.32 14.19
N LEU A 93 3.81 1.60 12.91
CA LEU A 93 2.44 1.71 12.37
C LEU A 93 2.07 0.56 11.43
N GLY A 94 3.04 -0.26 11.03
CA GLY A 94 2.94 -1.23 9.95
C GLY A 94 2.89 -0.55 8.58
N PRO A 95 2.77 -1.33 7.50
CA PRO A 95 2.74 -0.80 6.13
C PRO A 95 1.61 0.22 5.93
N ILE A 96 1.90 1.46 5.52
CA ILE A 96 0.87 2.48 5.28
C ILE A 96 0.49 2.48 3.80
N LYS A 97 -0.63 1.77 3.65
CA LYS A 97 -1.30 1.20 2.48
C LYS A 97 -0.51 0.16 1.69
N ASN A 98 0.71 0.43 1.25
CA ASN A 98 1.36 -0.46 0.28
C ASN A 98 2.06 -1.65 0.95
N LYS A 99 2.05 -2.80 0.26
CA LYS A 99 2.44 -4.10 0.84
C LYS A 99 3.94 -4.15 1.19
N PRO A 100 4.31 -4.85 2.29
CA PRO A 100 5.70 -5.18 2.58
C PRO A 100 6.32 -6.07 1.48
N VAL A 101 7.65 -6.14 1.49
CA VAL A 101 8.42 -7.15 0.73
C VAL A 101 9.24 -8.02 1.69
N GLN A 102 9.48 -9.28 1.33
CA GLN A 102 10.38 -10.16 2.07
C GLN A 102 11.66 -10.44 1.27
N LEU A 103 12.79 -9.95 1.77
CA LEU A 103 14.12 -10.15 1.19
C LEU A 103 14.57 -11.61 1.29
N ALA A 104 15.56 -12.01 0.50
CA ALA A 104 16.02 -13.40 0.42
C ALA A 104 16.46 -13.99 1.77
N ASP A 105 17.05 -13.18 2.65
CA ASP A 105 17.48 -13.57 4.01
C ASP A 105 16.30 -13.73 5.01
N GLY A 106 15.06 -13.47 4.57
CA GLY A 106 13.87 -13.55 5.40
C GLY A 106 13.44 -12.23 6.03
N THR A 107 14.27 -11.18 5.93
CA THR A 107 13.94 -9.83 6.40
C THR A 107 12.67 -9.33 5.70
N ILE A 108 11.73 -8.81 6.47
CA ILE A 108 10.53 -8.13 5.97
C ILE A 108 10.77 -6.62 6.07
N LEU A 109 10.49 -5.91 4.98
CA LEU A 109 10.49 -4.45 4.92
C LEU A 109 9.06 -3.97 4.68
N ALA A 110 8.47 -3.32 5.68
CA ALA A 110 7.15 -2.70 5.59
C ALA A 110 7.27 -1.20 5.30
N PRO A 111 6.73 -0.69 4.17
CA PRO A 111 6.78 0.72 3.85
C PRO A 111 5.72 1.51 4.63
N SER A 112 6.16 2.52 5.39
CA SER A 112 5.31 3.30 6.28
C SER A 112 5.47 4.80 6.02
N SER A 113 4.58 5.59 6.61
CA SER A 113 4.59 7.05 6.43
C SER A 113 3.83 7.76 7.55
N VAL A 114 4.19 9.00 7.83
CA VAL A 114 3.54 9.83 8.84
C VAL A 114 3.03 11.11 8.19
N GLU A 115 1.81 11.50 8.56
CA GLU A 115 1.32 12.86 8.35
C GLU A 115 1.57 13.64 9.64
N GLU A 116 2.49 14.61 9.61
CA GLU A 116 2.88 15.36 10.79
C GLU A 116 1.85 16.45 11.11
N ALA A 117 1.84 16.91 12.37
CA ALA A 117 0.92 17.97 12.81
C ALA A 117 1.12 19.29 12.04
N GLY A 118 2.34 19.58 11.58
CA GLY A 118 2.67 20.72 10.71
C GLY A 118 2.25 20.55 9.25
N GLY A 119 1.61 19.43 8.91
CA GLY A 119 1.17 19.11 7.55
C GLY A 119 2.25 18.49 6.67
N HIS A 120 3.49 18.37 7.15
CA HIS A 120 4.56 17.70 6.41
C HIS A 120 4.35 16.19 6.36
N TRP A 121 4.72 15.57 5.24
CA TRP A 121 4.56 14.15 5.01
C TRP A 121 5.90 13.47 4.85
N THR A 122 6.16 12.47 5.70
CA THR A 122 7.42 11.73 5.74
C THR A 122 7.21 10.24 5.56
N ILE A 123 8.25 9.54 5.08
CA ILE A 123 8.27 8.09 4.92
C ILE A 123 9.40 7.46 5.73
N HIS A 124 9.18 6.22 6.14
CA HIS A 124 10.17 5.36 6.77
C HIS A 124 9.88 3.90 6.42
N LEU A 125 10.84 3.02 6.68
CA LEU A 125 10.60 1.59 6.66
C LEU A 125 10.51 1.04 8.07
N GLU A 126 9.74 -0.02 8.22
CA GLU A 126 9.70 -0.82 9.44
C GLU A 126 10.20 -2.22 9.08
N LYS A 127 11.29 -2.63 9.73
CA LYS A 127 12.03 -3.85 9.42
C LYS A 127 11.74 -4.92 10.47
N SER A 128 11.46 -6.14 10.02
CA SER A 128 11.36 -7.32 10.89
C SER A 128 12.25 -8.44 10.39
N THR A 129 12.98 -9.10 11.30
CA THR A 129 13.85 -10.26 11.01
C THR A 129 13.34 -11.55 11.63
N ASP A 130 12.18 -11.52 12.29
CA ASP A 130 11.60 -12.60 13.07
C ASP A 130 10.17 -12.93 12.62
N LYS A 131 9.91 -12.84 11.32
CA LYS A 131 8.61 -13.14 10.69
C LYS A 131 7.46 -12.21 11.14
N GLY A 132 7.76 -10.95 11.44
CA GLY A 132 6.76 -9.92 11.77
C GLY A 132 6.39 -9.84 13.26
N GLN A 133 7.17 -10.49 14.13
CA GLN A 133 6.91 -10.45 15.57
C GLN A 133 7.39 -9.12 16.16
N THR A 134 8.64 -8.74 15.89
CA THR A 134 9.23 -7.45 16.28
C THR A 134 9.61 -6.60 15.07
N TRP A 135 9.68 -5.29 15.30
CA TRP A 135 9.86 -4.29 14.25
C TRP A 135 10.84 -3.21 14.70
N GLN A 136 11.74 -2.81 13.79
CA GLN A 136 12.66 -1.69 13.94
C GLN A 136 12.32 -0.62 12.91
N VAL A 137 12.15 0.63 13.36
CA VAL A 137 11.96 1.77 12.46
C VAL A 137 13.30 2.15 11.83
N GLN A 138 13.28 2.38 10.52
CA GLN A 138 14.43 2.79 9.74
C GLN A 138 14.07 4.03 8.90
N PRO A 139 14.77 5.16 9.09
CA PRO A 139 14.53 6.35 8.29
C PRO A 139 14.97 6.18 6.83
N VAL A 140 14.31 6.90 5.92
CA VAL A 140 14.65 6.94 4.49
C VAL A 140 15.23 8.30 4.10
N ASP A 141 14.61 9.40 4.53
CA ASP A 141 15.07 10.76 4.21
C ASP A 141 14.83 11.68 5.39
N ASN A 142 15.91 12.19 6.00
CA ASN A 142 15.87 12.97 7.23
C ASN A 142 15.87 14.49 7.01
N GLY A 143 15.69 14.99 5.78
CA GLY A 143 15.77 16.44 5.52
C GLY A 143 15.15 16.95 4.23
N SER A 144 14.39 16.12 3.50
CA SER A 144 13.75 16.55 2.25
C SER A 144 12.56 17.48 2.48
N ALA A 145 12.43 18.47 1.58
CA ALA A 145 11.24 19.32 1.52
C ALA A 145 10.06 18.67 0.77
N LEU A 146 10.25 17.45 0.24
CA LEU A 146 9.21 16.73 -0.51
C LEU A 146 8.22 16.07 0.46
N ASP A 147 6.94 16.40 0.29
CA ASP A 147 5.85 15.75 1.03
C ASP A 147 5.48 14.42 0.37
N VAL A 148 5.90 13.31 0.98
CA VAL A 148 5.71 11.95 0.45
C VAL A 148 5.07 11.00 1.46
N ILE A 149 4.21 10.11 0.98
CA ILE A 149 3.59 9.04 1.78
C ILE A 149 3.40 7.76 0.96
N GLN A 150 3.00 6.69 1.65
CA GLN A 150 2.51 5.44 1.05
C GLN A 150 3.48 4.83 0.03
N PRO A 151 4.76 4.58 0.39
CA PRO A 151 5.73 4.05 -0.57
C PRO A 151 5.39 2.60 -0.99
N SER A 152 5.52 2.28 -2.27
CA SER A 152 5.68 0.89 -2.73
C SER A 152 7.16 0.51 -2.76
N ILE A 153 7.50 -0.75 -2.52
CA ILE A 153 8.88 -1.25 -2.61
C ILE A 153 9.01 -2.16 -3.84
N LEU A 154 9.94 -1.83 -4.73
CA LEU A 154 10.32 -2.64 -5.89
C LEU A 154 11.72 -3.22 -5.67
N THR A 155 11.94 -4.44 -6.16
CA THR A 155 13.20 -5.18 -6.04
C THR A 155 13.89 -5.33 -7.40
N TYR A 156 15.21 -5.28 -7.40
CA TYR A 156 16.06 -5.38 -8.59
C TYR A 156 17.25 -6.31 -8.32
N PRO A 157 17.92 -6.81 -9.38
CA PRO A 157 19.18 -7.52 -9.24
C PRO A 157 20.24 -6.72 -8.46
N GLY A 158 21.17 -7.42 -7.82
CA GLY A 158 22.28 -6.77 -7.10
C GLY A 158 21.85 -6.05 -5.83
N ARG A 159 20.84 -6.57 -5.10
CA ARG A 159 20.37 -6.04 -3.80
C ARG A 159 19.77 -4.63 -3.88
N ARG A 160 19.41 -4.19 -5.08
CA ARG A 160 18.84 -2.87 -5.31
C ARG A 160 17.35 -2.86 -5.00
N LEU A 161 16.91 -1.81 -4.30
CA LEU A 161 15.50 -1.54 -4.04
C LEU A 161 15.14 -0.13 -4.52
N GLN A 162 13.88 0.07 -4.88
CA GLN A 162 13.32 1.38 -5.18
C GLN A 162 12.05 1.59 -4.37
N LEU A 163 11.90 2.79 -3.81
CA LEU A 163 10.62 3.28 -3.32
C LEU A 163 9.93 4.09 -4.41
N LEU A 164 8.62 3.90 -4.56
CA LEU A 164 7.75 4.79 -5.33
C LEU A 164 6.68 5.35 -4.41
N CYS A 165 6.66 6.66 -4.24
CA CYS A 165 5.88 7.35 -3.20
C CYS A 165 4.82 8.23 -3.85
N ARG A 166 3.62 8.21 -3.25
CA ARG A 166 2.62 9.25 -3.46
C ARG A 166 3.19 10.57 -2.92
N SER A 167 2.95 11.68 -3.62
CA SER A 167 3.44 13.00 -3.18
C SER A 167 2.43 14.11 -3.41
N LYS A 168 2.64 15.25 -2.75
CA LYS A 168 1.91 16.50 -3.07
C LYS A 168 2.49 17.25 -4.28
N GLN A 169 3.59 16.78 -4.88
CA GLN A 169 4.33 17.51 -5.91
C GLN A 169 3.82 17.26 -7.34
N GLY A 170 2.63 16.69 -7.49
CA GLY A 170 2.04 16.39 -8.80
C GLY A 170 2.74 15.26 -9.56
N ARG A 171 3.67 14.56 -8.92
CA ARG A 171 4.53 13.51 -9.50
C ARG A 171 4.76 12.40 -8.50
N ILE A 172 5.07 11.21 -8.98
CA ILE A 172 5.60 10.14 -8.12
C ILE A 172 7.03 10.51 -7.74
N VAL A 173 7.35 10.36 -6.46
CA VAL A 173 8.69 10.57 -5.92
C VAL A 173 9.33 9.21 -5.65
N GLN A 174 10.63 9.09 -5.81
CA GLN A 174 11.38 7.86 -5.62
C GLN A 174 12.58 8.04 -4.69
N ALA A 175 13.01 6.94 -4.09
CA ALA A 175 14.32 6.79 -3.46
C ALA A 175 14.91 5.42 -3.82
N TRP A 176 16.23 5.31 -3.83
CA TRP A 176 16.93 4.09 -4.20
C TRP A 176 17.80 3.58 -3.06
N SER A 177 17.87 2.27 -2.93
CA SER A 177 18.84 1.59 -2.09
C SER A 177 19.65 0.61 -2.94
N THR A 178 20.93 0.45 -2.62
CA THR A 178 21.87 -0.48 -3.28
C THR A 178 22.32 -1.61 -2.34
N ASP A 179 21.77 -1.69 -1.12
CA ASP A 179 22.27 -2.56 -0.05
C ASP A 179 21.16 -3.35 0.67
N ASN A 180 20.09 -3.70 -0.04
CA ASN A 180 18.85 -4.31 0.50
C ASN A 180 18.10 -3.41 1.49
N GLY A 181 18.11 -2.10 1.25
CA GLY A 181 17.37 -1.15 2.07
C GLY A 181 18.02 -0.90 3.41
N ALA A 182 19.33 -1.13 3.58
CA ALA A 182 20.06 -0.77 4.80
C ALA A 182 20.39 0.73 4.81
N SER A 183 20.58 1.33 3.63
CA SER A 183 20.64 2.77 3.41
C SER A 183 19.81 3.19 2.19
N TRP A 184 19.41 4.45 2.16
CA TRP A 184 18.59 5.04 1.11
C TRP A 184 19.25 6.33 0.59
N GLY A 185 19.26 6.48 -0.72
CA GLY A 185 19.60 7.72 -1.39
C GLY A 185 18.49 8.77 -1.25
N PRO A 186 18.75 10.02 -1.67
CA PRO A 186 17.81 11.12 -1.50
C PRO A 186 16.51 10.90 -2.28
N LEU A 187 15.42 11.47 -1.78
CA LEU A 187 14.17 11.55 -2.52
C LEU A 187 14.33 12.39 -3.78
N SER A 188 13.77 11.92 -4.90
CA SER A 188 13.79 12.61 -6.19
C SER A 188 12.48 12.44 -6.95
N GLN A 189 12.06 13.45 -7.71
CA GLN A 189 10.86 13.35 -8.54
C GLN A 189 11.12 12.50 -9.78
N THR A 190 10.13 11.70 -10.18
CA THR A 190 10.13 10.96 -11.44
C THR A 190 9.42 11.75 -12.55
N ALA A 191 9.49 11.26 -13.79
CA ALA A 191 8.70 11.80 -14.90
C ALA A 191 7.19 11.47 -14.80
N LEU A 192 6.79 10.51 -13.94
CA LEU A 192 5.42 10.05 -13.79
C LEU A 192 4.56 11.09 -13.06
N LEU A 193 3.56 11.63 -13.75
CA LEU A 193 2.56 12.50 -13.15
C LEU A 193 1.69 11.73 -12.15
N ASN A 194 1.27 12.40 -11.07
CA ASN A 194 0.30 11.86 -10.14
C ASN A 194 -0.45 12.99 -9.40
N PRO A 195 -1.79 12.97 -9.33
CA PRO A 195 -2.58 14.03 -8.74
C PRO A 195 -2.68 13.90 -7.20
N ASN A 196 -1.60 13.45 -6.56
CA ASN A 196 -1.61 13.07 -5.14
C ASN A 196 -2.66 11.99 -4.84
N SER A 197 -2.75 10.98 -5.71
CA SER A 197 -3.61 9.80 -5.56
C SER A 197 -2.79 8.58 -5.14
N GLY A 198 -3.40 7.66 -4.40
CA GLY A 198 -2.75 6.42 -3.98
C GLY A 198 -2.31 5.60 -5.19
N THR A 199 -1.13 5.00 -5.09
CA THR A 199 -0.55 4.07 -6.07
C THR A 199 -0.21 2.75 -5.40
N ASP A 200 0.05 1.71 -6.17
CA ASP A 200 0.74 0.49 -5.70
C ASP A 200 1.56 -0.09 -6.86
N ALA A 201 2.67 -0.75 -6.53
CA ALA A 201 3.60 -1.29 -7.50
C ALA A 201 4.03 -2.71 -7.11
N VAL A 202 4.48 -3.51 -8.08
CA VAL A 202 4.97 -4.86 -7.84
C VAL A 202 6.10 -5.20 -8.81
N THR A 203 7.11 -5.90 -8.30
CA THR A 203 8.10 -6.61 -9.13
C THR A 203 7.56 -7.98 -9.48
N LEU A 204 7.41 -8.28 -10.77
CA LEU A 204 7.03 -9.60 -11.27
C LEU A 204 8.19 -10.59 -11.12
N LYS A 205 7.87 -11.89 -11.14
CA LYS A 205 8.86 -12.98 -11.08
C LYS A 205 9.94 -12.91 -12.16
N ASN A 206 9.63 -12.33 -13.33
CA ASN A 206 10.58 -12.13 -14.43
C ASN A 206 11.44 -10.85 -14.27
N GLY A 207 11.30 -10.11 -13.17
CA GLY A 207 12.02 -8.86 -12.88
C GLY A 207 11.38 -7.58 -13.45
N THR A 208 10.28 -7.71 -14.20
CA THR A 208 9.53 -6.56 -14.72
C THR A 208 8.83 -5.82 -13.58
N GLN A 209 8.85 -4.50 -13.63
CA GLN A 209 8.20 -3.64 -12.65
C GLN A 209 6.86 -3.17 -13.20
N LEU A 210 5.79 -3.30 -12.41
CA LEU A 210 4.48 -2.76 -12.72
C LEU A 210 4.06 -1.73 -11.67
N LEU A 211 3.40 -0.68 -12.13
CA LEU A 211 2.84 0.40 -11.31
C LEU A 211 1.41 0.68 -11.74
N VAL A 212 0.49 0.76 -10.78
CA VAL A 212 -0.87 1.26 -11.00
C VAL A 212 -0.97 2.68 -10.47
N TYR A 213 -1.34 3.64 -11.34
CA TYR A 213 -1.35 5.06 -10.99
C TYR A 213 -2.34 5.89 -11.83
N ASN A 214 -2.63 7.09 -11.34
CA ASN A 214 -3.41 8.11 -12.07
C ASN A 214 -2.44 9.09 -12.76
N PRO A 215 -2.39 9.16 -14.11
CA PRO A 215 -1.39 9.92 -14.87
C PRO A 215 -1.84 11.37 -15.13
N ALA A 216 -2.07 12.13 -14.06
CA ALA A 216 -2.57 13.51 -14.15
C ALA A 216 -1.88 14.43 -13.14
N LEU A 217 -1.99 15.74 -13.39
CA LEU A 217 -1.65 16.76 -12.40
C LEU A 217 -2.82 16.96 -11.42
N PRO A 218 -2.54 17.37 -10.17
CA PRO A 218 -3.60 17.74 -9.22
C PRO A 218 -4.31 19.00 -9.70
N GLY A 219 -5.62 19.09 -9.44
CA GLY A 219 -6.43 20.27 -9.69
C GLY A 219 -6.79 21.03 -8.40
N LYS A 220 -7.89 21.79 -8.45
CA LYS A 220 -8.38 22.57 -7.31
C LYS A 220 -9.03 21.67 -6.27
N ASP A 221 -9.78 20.67 -6.73
CA ASP A 221 -10.48 19.72 -5.90
C ASP A 221 -9.65 18.45 -5.72
N TRP A 222 -9.77 17.79 -4.56
CA TRP A 222 -8.96 16.61 -4.23
C TRP A 222 -9.17 15.44 -5.21
N ALA A 223 -10.33 15.40 -5.87
CA ALA A 223 -10.72 14.36 -6.84
C ALA A 223 -10.17 14.62 -8.25
N ASP A 224 -9.69 15.83 -8.53
CA ASP A 224 -9.19 16.20 -9.85
C ASP A 224 -8.00 15.30 -10.25
N GLY A 225 -8.01 14.85 -11.51
CA GLY A 225 -7.00 13.96 -12.06
C GLY A 225 -7.18 12.47 -11.72
N ARG A 226 -8.20 12.09 -10.93
CA ARG A 226 -8.46 10.69 -10.53
C ARG A 226 -9.42 9.91 -11.45
N ALA A 227 -9.84 10.50 -12.57
CA ALA A 227 -10.76 9.86 -13.51
C ALA A 227 -10.10 8.87 -14.48
N GLN A 228 -8.77 8.86 -14.54
CA GLN A 228 -8.01 7.90 -15.34
C GLN A 228 -7.14 7.03 -14.43
N LEU A 229 -7.07 5.72 -14.71
CA LEU A 229 -6.23 4.78 -13.98
C LEU A 229 -5.51 3.88 -15.00
N ARG A 230 -4.18 3.79 -14.90
CA ARG A 230 -3.34 3.06 -15.86
C ARG A 230 -2.40 2.10 -15.15
N VAL A 231 -1.90 1.14 -15.91
CA VAL A 231 -0.78 0.27 -15.54
C VAL A 231 0.42 0.67 -16.39
N ALA A 232 1.50 1.08 -15.74
CA ALA A 232 2.78 1.34 -16.37
C ALA A 232 3.77 0.21 -16.07
N GLN A 233 4.67 -0.02 -17.01
CA GLN A 233 5.74 -1.01 -16.94
C GLN A 233 7.11 -0.34 -17.01
N SER A 234 8.08 -0.93 -16.31
CA SER A 234 9.50 -0.58 -16.43
C SER A 234 10.39 -1.82 -16.28
N ALA A 235 11.52 -1.83 -16.98
CA ALA A 235 12.57 -2.83 -16.79
C ALA A 235 13.63 -2.39 -15.78
N ASP A 236 13.81 -1.08 -15.61
CA ASP A 236 14.92 -0.48 -14.85
C ASP A 236 14.47 0.43 -13.69
N GLY A 237 13.16 0.64 -13.55
CA GLY A 237 12.56 1.55 -12.57
C GLY A 237 12.65 3.03 -12.92
N GLN A 238 13.25 3.37 -14.06
CA GLN A 238 13.52 4.75 -14.47
C GLN A 238 12.68 5.13 -15.70
N ALA A 239 12.72 4.31 -16.74
CA ALA A 239 11.92 4.48 -17.94
C ALA A 239 10.60 3.72 -17.79
N TRP A 240 9.50 4.46 -17.75
CA TRP A 240 8.15 3.92 -17.59
C TRP A 240 7.32 4.19 -18.83
N HIS A 241 6.52 3.21 -19.24
CA HIS A 241 5.55 3.37 -20.32
C HIS A 241 4.24 2.66 -19.94
N ASP A 242 3.12 3.21 -20.37
CA ASP A 242 1.80 2.62 -20.13
C ASP A 242 1.62 1.34 -20.96
N VAL A 243 1.12 0.29 -20.32
CA VAL A 243 0.86 -1.02 -20.94
C VAL A 243 -0.61 -1.43 -20.85
N ALA A 244 -1.39 -0.81 -19.96
CA ALA A 244 -2.84 -0.99 -19.92
C ALA A 244 -3.56 0.26 -19.41
N VAL A 245 -4.77 0.48 -19.92
CA VAL A 245 -5.70 1.49 -19.42
C VAL A 245 -6.80 0.74 -18.65
N LEU A 246 -6.84 0.89 -17.34
CA LEU A 246 -7.88 0.29 -16.51
C LEU A 246 -9.17 1.10 -16.58
N GLU A 247 -9.02 2.42 -16.57
CA GLU A 247 -10.12 3.38 -16.61
C GLU A 247 -9.71 4.64 -17.38
N ASN A 248 -10.65 5.18 -18.17
CA ASN A 248 -10.44 6.37 -18.98
C ASN A 248 -11.66 7.31 -18.92
N GLY A 249 -12.11 7.62 -17.69
CA GLY A 249 -13.23 8.49 -17.44
C GLY A 249 -12.85 9.98 -17.41
N SER A 250 -13.86 10.82 -17.17
CA SER A 250 -13.70 12.27 -16.99
C SER A 250 -14.32 12.80 -15.69
N THR A 251 -15.35 12.14 -15.15
CA THR A 251 -16.08 12.57 -13.96
C THR A 251 -16.04 11.56 -12.81
N GLN A 252 -15.71 10.31 -13.11
CA GLN A 252 -15.58 9.24 -12.12
C GLN A 252 -14.29 9.36 -11.30
N GLU A 253 -14.23 8.65 -10.19
CA GLU A 253 -13.07 8.62 -9.30
C GLU A 253 -12.56 7.19 -9.12
N TYR A 254 -11.30 6.96 -9.50
CA TYR A 254 -10.64 5.67 -9.40
C TYR A 254 -9.34 5.82 -8.62
N SER A 255 -9.21 5.09 -7.52
CA SER A 255 -8.11 5.33 -6.57
C SER A 255 -7.76 4.12 -5.71
N TYR A 256 -6.69 4.28 -4.92
CA TYR A 256 -6.22 3.30 -3.95
C TYR A 256 -6.03 1.87 -4.52
N PRO A 257 -5.31 1.71 -5.65
CA PRO A 257 -5.11 0.41 -6.24
C PRO A 257 -4.25 -0.48 -5.33
N ALA A 258 -4.43 -1.79 -5.41
CA ALA A 258 -3.50 -2.79 -4.93
C ALA A 258 -3.19 -3.76 -6.07
N ILE A 259 -1.93 -4.14 -6.23
CA ILE A 259 -1.46 -5.00 -7.31
C ILE A 259 -0.57 -6.13 -6.78
N ILE A 260 -0.82 -7.36 -7.22
CA ILE A 260 0.04 -8.52 -6.92
C ILE A 260 0.21 -9.40 -8.17
N GLN A 261 1.28 -10.18 -8.21
CA GLN A 261 1.35 -11.33 -9.10
C GLN A 261 0.92 -12.59 -8.32
N ALA A 262 -0.08 -13.29 -8.82
CA ALA A 262 -0.58 -14.52 -8.23
C ALA A 262 0.28 -15.75 -8.61
N GLN A 263 -0.03 -16.89 -8.00
CA GLN A 263 0.75 -18.12 -8.21
C GLN A 263 0.62 -18.67 -9.63
N ASP A 264 -0.53 -18.46 -10.27
CA ASP A 264 -0.81 -18.79 -11.67
C ASP A 264 -0.07 -17.89 -12.69
N GLY A 265 0.68 -16.90 -12.21
CA GLY A 265 1.44 -15.97 -13.03
C GLY A 265 0.65 -14.73 -13.45
N CYS A 266 -0.67 -14.69 -13.25
CA CYS A 266 -1.50 -13.54 -13.57
C CYS A 266 -1.25 -12.39 -12.60
N VAL A 267 -1.50 -11.17 -13.08
CA VAL A 267 -1.43 -9.94 -12.28
C VAL A 267 -2.84 -9.56 -11.86
N HIS A 268 -3.09 -9.55 -10.55
CA HIS A 268 -4.37 -9.17 -9.97
C HIS A 268 -4.30 -7.74 -9.47
N ILE A 269 -5.29 -6.93 -9.86
CA ILE A 269 -5.39 -5.53 -9.49
C ILE A 269 -6.77 -5.29 -8.87
N THR A 270 -6.81 -4.65 -7.71
CA THR A 270 -8.05 -4.15 -7.10
C THR A 270 -7.98 -2.66 -6.89
N TYR A 271 -9.07 -1.91 -7.03
CA TYR A 271 -9.10 -0.47 -6.76
C TYR A 271 -10.49 0.01 -6.34
N THR A 272 -10.52 1.16 -5.66
CA THR A 272 -11.76 1.88 -5.36
C THR A 272 -12.35 2.43 -6.64
N HIS A 273 -13.63 2.13 -6.88
CA HIS A 273 -14.41 2.60 -8.01
C HIS A 273 -15.56 3.50 -7.50
N ASN A 274 -15.45 4.80 -7.75
CA ASN A 274 -16.37 5.87 -7.34
C ASN A 274 -16.68 5.91 -5.84
N ARG A 275 -15.76 5.48 -4.98
CA ARG A 275 -15.96 5.31 -3.52
C ARG A 275 -17.17 4.45 -3.11
N GLN A 276 -17.68 3.64 -4.04
CA GLN A 276 -18.87 2.81 -3.83
C GLN A 276 -18.51 1.32 -3.87
N ASN A 277 -17.62 0.95 -4.78
CA ASN A 277 -17.27 -0.45 -5.04
C ASN A 277 -15.77 -0.65 -5.02
N ILE A 278 -15.35 -1.91 -4.86
CA ILE A 278 -14.01 -2.36 -5.21
C ILE A 278 -14.11 -3.11 -6.52
N LYS A 279 -13.37 -2.68 -7.54
CA LYS A 279 -13.26 -3.38 -8.82
C LYS A 279 -12.04 -4.28 -8.80
N HIS A 280 -12.15 -5.49 -9.35
CA HIS A 280 -11.07 -6.46 -9.52
C HIS A 280 -10.82 -6.69 -11.01
N VAL A 281 -9.56 -6.63 -11.42
CA VAL A 281 -9.10 -6.87 -12.80
C VAL A 281 -7.96 -7.89 -12.75
N VAL A 282 -7.92 -8.77 -13.74
CA VAL A 282 -6.84 -9.73 -13.94
C VAL A 282 -6.18 -9.45 -15.29
N LEU A 283 -4.87 -9.26 -15.28
CA LEU A 283 -4.06 -9.15 -16.49
C LEU A 283 -3.23 -10.43 -16.63
N GLN A 284 -3.20 -10.99 -17.84
CA GLN A 284 -2.29 -12.08 -18.16
C GLN A 284 -0.90 -11.48 -18.40
N ALA A 285 0.09 -11.90 -17.61
CA ALA A 285 1.47 -11.56 -17.89
C ALA A 285 1.89 -12.33 -19.15
N GLN A 286 2.31 -11.60 -20.19
CA GLN A 286 2.90 -12.19 -21.41
C GLN A 286 4.32 -12.70 -21.14
#